data_AF-A0A258W3W6-F1
#
_entry.id   AF-A0A258W3W6-F1
#
_cell.length_a   1.000
_cell.length_b   1.000
_cell.length_c   1.000
_cell.angle_alpha   90.00
_cell.angle_beta   90.00
_cell.angle_gamma   90.00
#
_symmetry.space_group_name_H-M   'P 1'
#
loop_
_entity.id
_entity.type
_entity.pdbx_description
1 polymer ?
#
loop_
_entity_poly.entity_id
_entity_poly.type
_entity_poly.pdbx_seq_one_letter_code
_entity_poly.pdbx_strand_id
1 'polypeptide(L)'
;MFKSILVTTLVFVIGHDQSALAQAFGKSLQSARLEKSGTSLVLKVKPNTAHHYNLEAPTKVLKSGQDVKPSTLTPMLLEATVSSEGKCDYQIQTYVCDDKKTFCAPQNMAVSCEDIKKLSTKPEFTSKGGITVSAAEINGPSEAASGVAKSELAYKKELFITNDPKMALEIARTSGKPLFIDFFGTWCPPCNILDETVFNTPGFAGKAKNMVLLKLDADDKVSWELKSKYAVTGYPTVVLATSTGQEITRFLGSLPEKQIVKLMDYAVKNKNTSLTQKIEDYKSKPNPKLASEIIDALVVTENYEATLPYISQAMQDAYVTLTQKELALLLPLLAESKANKGQLSKTQIPLLKSLLEQFPVSDLYNKKLDLMTNTADTLKDEDLKKWVHETNIKKVDAALAKKNLDLNLITRLDLLYYKADSFEKLGQADNEKKAHAEIAKEYASLIAKYKQNPTTNRGYNLERIYSVYKSGAVKEARAEYEKIIDVYPREFTFHYNYASVLKDLKDWDEALKYAQNALTYSYGDNQLRAIYLVSEIEANKGLKKEPLERISKAIQSTELPKDEAVRTHRYIKRLADLKKKIED
;
A
#
# COMPACT_ATOMS: atom_id res chain seq x y z
N MET A 1 21.62 -56.97 -28.43
CA MET A 1 21.70 -56.72 -29.88
C MET A 1 22.54 -55.48 -30.11
N PHE A 2 23.47 -55.62 -31.04
CA PHE A 2 24.65 -54.80 -31.29
C PHE A 2 24.40 -53.56 -32.19
N LYS A 3 25.31 -52.57 -32.07
CA LYS A 3 25.77 -51.51 -33.00
C LYS A 3 25.30 -50.07 -32.67
N SER A 4 26.14 -49.16 -32.12
CA SER A 4 27.37 -48.48 -32.65
C SER A 4 27.02 -47.57 -33.86
N ILE A 5 27.47 -46.33 -34.07
CA ILE A 5 28.74 -45.64 -33.78
C ILE A 5 28.52 -44.09 -33.84
N LEU A 6 29.41 -43.35 -33.16
CA LEU A 6 30.15 -42.14 -33.61
C LEU A 6 29.93 -40.81 -32.86
N VAL A 7 31.05 -40.40 -32.24
CA VAL A 7 31.36 -39.14 -31.57
C VAL A 7 31.59 -38.03 -32.60
N THR A 8 31.09 -36.83 -32.35
CA THR A 8 31.71 -35.60 -32.87
C THR A 8 31.57 -34.47 -31.86
N THR A 9 32.70 -33.91 -31.49
CA THR A 9 32.91 -32.79 -30.57
C THR A 9 32.22 -31.53 -31.09
N LEU A 10 31.35 -30.89 -30.29
CA LEU A 10 31.02 -29.46 -30.48
C LEU A 10 31.04 -28.73 -29.14
N VAL A 11 31.99 -27.81 -29.03
CA VAL A 11 31.96 -26.68 -28.11
C VAL A 11 30.80 -25.79 -28.52
N PHE A 12 29.81 -25.56 -27.65
CA PHE A 12 28.84 -24.49 -27.85
C PHE A 12 28.84 -23.54 -26.65
N VAL A 13 29.12 -22.29 -27.00
CA VAL A 13 29.14 -21.09 -26.18
C VAL A 13 27.74 -20.78 -25.67
N ILE A 14 27.67 -20.32 -24.42
CA ILE A 14 26.49 -19.80 -23.74
C ILE A 14 25.90 -18.62 -24.54
N GLY A 15 24.64 -18.75 -24.97
CA GLY A 15 23.80 -17.64 -25.44
C GLY A 15 22.56 -17.54 -24.56
N HIS A 16 22.46 -16.45 -23.79
CA HIS A 16 21.28 -16.07 -23.00
C HIS A 16 20.10 -15.71 -23.92
N ASP A 17 18.92 -16.29 -23.66
CA ASP A 17 17.68 -15.91 -24.33
C ASP A 17 17.00 -14.78 -23.54
N GLN A 18 17.17 -13.54 -24.01
CA GLN A 18 16.58 -12.30 -23.46
C GLN A 18 15.22 -11.94 -24.08
N SER A 19 14.49 -12.87 -24.70
CA SER A 19 13.42 -12.52 -25.64
C SER A 19 12.00 -12.28 -25.05
N ALA A 20 11.73 -12.62 -23.79
CA ALA A 20 10.34 -12.56 -23.26
C ALA A 20 9.97 -11.25 -22.53
N LEU A 21 10.91 -10.56 -21.86
CA LEU A 21 10.64 -9.34 -21.08
C LEU A 21 10.59 -8.06 -21.93
N ALA A 22 11.29 -8.02 -23.07
CA ALA A 22 11.28 -6.85 -23.96
C ALA A 22 9.94 -6.65 -24.70
N GLN A 23 9.10 -7.68 -24.81
CA GLN A 23 7.83 -7.59 -25.57
C GLN A 23 6.67 -6.95 -24.81
N ALA A 24 6.67 -6.94 -23.47
CA ALA A 24 5.51 -6.47 -22.69
C ALA A 24 5.49 -4.94 -22.47
N PHE A 25 6.65 -4.27 -22.45
CA PHE A 25 6.74 -2.80 -22.32
C PHE A 25 7.37 -2.10 -23.54
N GLY A 26 7.83 -2.83 -24.56
CA GLY A 26 8.40 -2.29 -25.80
C GLY A 26 7.43 -1.55 -26.75
N LYS A 27 6.26 -1.09 -26.28
CA LYS A 27 5.23 -0.43 -27.10
C LYS A 27 4.59 0.82 -26.45
N SER A 28 5.31 1.55 -25.62
CA SER A 28 4.91 2.91 -25.18
C SER A 28 5.02 3.93 -26.32
N LEU A 29 5.86 3.64 -27.33
CA LEU A 29 6.01 4.40 -28.56
C LEU A 29 5.38 3.64 -29.73
N GLN A 30 4.52 4.32 -30.49
CA GLN A 30 3.89 3.76 -31.69
C GLN A 30 4.88 3.64 -32.84
N SER A 31 5.74 4.66 -33.00
CA SER A 31 6.73 4.69 -34.08
C SER A 31 7.83 5.73 -33.80
N ALA A 32 9.05 5.41 -34.23
CA ALA A 32 10.14 6.37 -34.39
C ALA A 32 10.61 6.28 -35.85
N ARG A 33 10.60 7.39 -36.58
CA ARG A 33 10.90 7.44 -38.02
C ARG A 33 11.75 8.64 -38.38
N LEU A 34 12.68 8.46 -39.31
CA LEU A 34 13.42 9.56 -39.93
C LEU A 34 12.74 9.93 -41.23
N GLU A 35 12.40 11.21 -41.39
CA GLU A 35 11.74 11.77 -42.57
C GLU A 35 12.58 12.91 -43.14
N LYS A 36 12.61 13.04 -44.47
CA LYS A 36 13.25 14.18 -45.12
C LYS A 36 12.29 15.37 -45.09
N SER A 37 12.75 16.50 -44.55
CA SER A 37 12.03 17.77 -44.54
C SER A 37 12.90 18.83 -45.19
N GLY A 38 12.65 19.13 -46.46
CA GLY A 38 13.52 19.99 -47.28
C GLY A 38 14.92 19.38 -47.48
N THR A 39 15.96 20.13 -47.12
CA THR A 39 17.37 19.68 -47.16
C THR A 39 17.80 18.96 -45.88
N SER A 40 16.94 18.86 -44.87
CA SER A 40 17.25 18.31 -43.55
C SER A 40 16.57 16.95 -43.33
N LEU A 41 17.14 16.14 -42.43
CA LEU A 41 16.51 14.92 -41.92
C LEU A 41 15.92 15.20 -40.54
N VAL A 42 14.69 14.75 -40.30
CA VAL A 42 13.96 14.96 -39.04
C VAL A 42 13.57 13.61 -38.46
N LEU A 43 14.00 13.34 -37.23
CA LEU A 43 13.50 12.21 -36.47
C LEU A 43 12.16 12.59 -35.84
N LYS A 44 11.11 11.83 -36.14
CA LYS A 44 9.78 11.94 -35.56
C LYS A 44 9.48 10.74 -34.69
N VAL A 45 9.11 10.97 -33.44
CA VAL A 45 8.76 9.94 -32.47
C VAL A 45 7.35 10.18 -31.96
N LYS A 46 6.50 9.16 -32.01
CA LYS A 46 5.11 9.20 -31.58
C LYS A 46 4.86 8.20 -30.45
N PRO A 47 4.23 8.60 -29.34
CA PRO A 47 3.72 7.68 -28.34
C PRO A 47 2.62 6.80 -28.91
N ASN A 48 2.33 5.68 -28.25
CA ASN A 48 1.17 4.86 -28.56
C ASN A 48 -0.14 5.63 -28.27
N THR A 49 -1.26 5.23 -28.90
CA THR A 49 -2.54 5.97 -28.85
C THR A 49 -3.21 6.06 -27.47
N ALA A 50 -2.59 5.50 -26.44
CA ALA A 50 -3.04 5.54 -25.03
C ALA A 50 -2.02 6.23 -24.11
N HIS A 51 -1.04 6.92 -24.69
CA HIS A 51 0.10 7.52 -24.00
C HIS A 51 0.40 8.91 -24.56
N HIS A 52 1.06 9.74 -23.77
CA HIS A 52 1.54 11.05 -24.19
C HIS A 52 2.89 11.41 -23.56
N TYR A 53 3.64 12.31 -24.19
CA TYR A 53 4.84 12.88 -23.61
C TYR A 53 4.50 13.77 -22.42
N ASN A 54 5.27 13.62 -21.34
CA ASN A 54 5.22 14.54 -20.21
C ASN A 54 5.94 15.84 -20.57
N LEU A 55 5.20 16.89 -20.89
CA LEU A 55 5.76 18.19 -21.25
C LEU A 55 6.39 18.93 -20.07
N GLU A 56 6.09 18.51 -18.85
CA GLU A 56 6.62 19.10 -17.60
C GLU A 56 7.91 18.38 -17.14
N ALA A 57 8.23 17.22 -17.72
CA ALA A 57 9.45 16.49 -17.44
C ALA A 57 10.59 16.92 -18.40
N PRO A 58 11.85 16.85 -17.96
CA PRO A 58 12.98 17.22 -18.81
C PRO A 58 13.14 16.23 -19.98
N THR A 59 12.92 16.71 -21.21
CA THR A 59 13.30 16.02 -22.44
C THR A 59 14.66 16.53 -22.93
N LYS A 60 15.62 15.63 -23.11
CA LYS A 60 16.95 15.94 -23.67
C LYS A 60 17.17 15.23 -24.98
N VAL A 61 17.68 15.94 -25.98
CA VAL A 61 18.19 15.36 -27.22
C VAL A 61 19.67 15.70 -27.28
N LEU A 62 20.52 14.71 -27.06
CA LEU A 62 21.96 14.88 -27.03
C LEU A 62 22.54 14.51 -28.40
N LYS A 63 23.13 15.47 -29.11
CA LYS A 63 23.98 15.22 -30.27
C LYS A 63 25.42 15.07 -29.78
N SER A 64 25.92 13.85 -29.73
CA SER A 64 27.31 13.56 -29.29
C SER A 64 27.64 14.17 -27.93
N GLY A 65 26.69 14.09 -26.99
CA GLY A 65 26.81 14.61 -25.62
C GLY A 65 26.43 16.09 -25.44
N GLN A 66 26.19 16.85 -26.51
CA GLN A 66 25.70 18.22 -26.43
C GLN A 66 24.19 18.27 -26.56
N ASP A 67 23.52 18.97 -25.65
CA ASP A 67 22.07 19.13 -25.65
C ASP A 67 21.63 20.03 -26.82
N VAL A 68 20.77 19.51 -27.67
CA VAL A 68 20.12 20.21 -28.76
C VAL A 68 18.63 20.24 -28.51
N LYS A 69 17.99 21.40 -28.69
CA LYS A 69 16.55 21.48 -28.48
C LYS A 69 15.81 20.68 -29.55
N PRO A 70 14.76 19.92 -29.19
CA PRO A 70 13.87 19.33 -30.17
C PRO A 70 13.22 20.44 -31.01
N SER A 71 13.02 20.19 -32.30
CA SER A 71 12.32 21.11 -33.19
C SER A 71 10.82 21.17 -32.90
N THR A 72 10.25 20.11 -32.32
CA THR A 72 8.87 20.10 -31.82
C THR A 72 8.75 19.12 -30.64
N LEU A 73 8.02 19.50 -29.60
CA LEU A 73 7.62 18.63 -28.51
C LEU A 73 6.17 18.94 -28.13
N THR A 74 5.27 18.00 -28.39
CA THR A 74 3.84 18.05 -28.04
C THR A 74 3.48 16.76 -27.32
N PRO A 75 2.29 16.63 -26.70
CA PRO A 75 1.91 15.40 -26.02
C PRO A 75 1.96 14.17 -26.95
N MET A 76 1.80 14.35 -28.26
CA MET A 76 1.71 13.23 -29.22
C MET A 76 2.86 13.15 -30.23
N LEU A 77 3.85 14.03 -30.14
CA LEU A 77 4.92 14.10 -31.13
C LEU A 77 6.17 14.76 -30.56
N LEU A 78 7.30 14.09 -30.73
CA LEU A 78 8.65 14.65 -30.56
C LEU A 78 9.33 14.66 -31.94
N GLU A 79 9.83 15.83 -32.35
CA GLU A 79 10.66 15.98 -33.54
C GLU A 79 12.04 16.56 -33.19
N ALA A 80 13.07 15.98 -33.77
CA ALA A 80 14.44 16.50 -33.67
C ALA A 80 15.11 16.49 -35.04
N THR A 81 15.74 17.60 -35.41
CA THR A 81 16.52 17.68 -36.66
C THR A 81 17.83 16.93 -36.47
N VAL A 82 18.10 15.97 -37.34
CA VAL A 82 19.34 15.20 -37.37
C VAL A 82 20.14 15.48 -38.63
N SER A 83 21.46 15.38 -38.55
CA SER A 83 22.35 15.56 -39.69
C SER A 83 23.36 14.41 -39.77
N SER A 84 23.69 14.01 -40.99
CA SER A 84 24.77 13.06 -41.30
C SER A 84 26.16 13.73 -41.30
N GLU A 85 26.22 15.05 -41.17
CA GLU A 85 27.47 15.82 -41.14
C GLU A 85 27.98 15.99 -39.69
N GLY A 86 29.28 15.73 -39.49
CA GLY A 86 29.95 15.78 -38.19
C GLY A 86 29.67 14.55 -37.31
N LYS A 87 29.80 14.70 -35.98
CA LYS A 87 29.45 13.64 -35.03
C LYS A 87 27.91 13.52 -34.98
N CYS A 88 27.37 12.43 -35.49
CA CYS A 88 25.95 12.24 -35.81
C CYS A 88 25.24 11.20 -34.92
N ASP A 89 25.83 10.85 -33.78
CA ASP A 89 25.16 10.00 -32.80
C ASP A 89 24.25 10.84 -31.90
N TYR A 90 22.97 10.48 -31.87
CA TYR A 90 21.95 11.13 -31.06
C TYR A 90 21.48 10.21 -29.94
N GLN A 91 21.32 10.76 -28.75
CA GLN A 91 20.63 10.10 -27.63
C GLN A 91 19.45 10.96 -27.19
N ILE A 92 18.29 10.34 -27.02
CA ILE A 92 17.06 11.02 -26.64
C ILE A 92 16.60 10.44 -25.32
N GLN A 93 16.36 11.32 -24.36
CA GLN A 93 15.81 10.99 -23.06
C GLN A 93 14.51 11.76 -22.91
N THR A 94 13.40 11.06 -22.73
CA THR A 94 12.07 11.67 -22.60
C THR A 94 11.22 10.87 -21.64
N TYR A 95 10.06 11.40 -21.23
CA TYR A 95 9.12 10.70 -20.36
C TYR A 95 7.80 10.54 -21.06
N VAL A 96 7.27 9.32 -21.03
CA VAL A 96 5.97 8.99 -21.62
C VAL A 96 5.05 8.55 -20.49
N CYS A 97 3.91 9.24 -20.38
CA CYS A 97 2.85 8.93 -19.45
C CYS A 97 1.72 8.18 -20.13
N ASP A 98 0.92 7.48 -19.35
CA ASP A 98 -0.41 7.04 -19.79
C ASP A 98 -1.37 8.24 -19.88
N ASP A 99 -2.42 8.13 -20.71
CA ASP A 99 -3.40 9.23 -20.91
C ASP A 99 -4.19 9.61 -19.67
N LYS A 100 -4.20 8.71 -18.68
CA LYS A 100 -4.80 8.95 -17.37
C LYS A 100 -3.89 9.75 -16.44
N LYS A 101 -2.64 10.03 -16.85
CA LYS A 101 -1.59 10.69 -16.05
C LYS A 101 -1.34 10.01 -14.71
N THR A 102 -1.61 8.71 -14.66
CA THR A 102 -1.46 7.86 -13.48
C THR A 102 -0.07 7.25 -13.39
N PHE A 103 0.65 7.17 -14.51
CA PHE A 103 1.99 6.61 -14.56
C PHE A 103 2.83 7.28 -15.65
N CYS A 104 4.10 7.59 -15.36
CA CYS A 104 5.06 8.16 -16.30
C CYS A 104 6.39 7.42 -16.21
N ALA A 105 6.93 6.96 -17.34
CA ALA A 105 8.20 6.24 -17.40
C ALA A 105 9.21 6.92 -18.33
N PRO A 106 10.51 6.93 -17.98
CA PRO A 106 11.56 7.41 -18.88
C PRO A 106 11.68 6.49 -20.10
N GLN A 107 11.93 7.09 -21.25
CA GLN A 107 12.16 6.45 -22.54
C GLN A 107 13.48 6.96 -23.11
N ASN A 108 14.41 6.03 -23.37
CA ASN A 108 15.71 6.33 -23.91
C ASN A 108 15.87 5.73 -25.31
N MET A 109 16.34 6.55 -26.24
CA MET A 109 16.51 6.16 -27.64
C MET A 109 17.88 6.58 -28.12
N ALA A 110 18.52 5.76 -28.95
CA ALA A 110 19.76 6.11 -29.63
C ALA A 110 19.59 6.02 -31.14
N VAL A 111 20.07 7.04 -31.87
CA VAL A 111 20.14 7.05 -33.34
C VAL A 111 21.60 7.19 -33.74
N SER A 112 22.14 6.17 -34.39
CA SER A 112 23.54 6.16 -34.80
C SER A 112 23.75 6.84 -36.15
N CYS A 113 25.00 7.22 -36.41
CA CYS A 113 25.42 7.65 -37.75
C CYS A 113 25.13 6.61 -38.85
N GLU A 114 25.17 5.31 -38.53
CA GLU A 114 24.91 4.23 -39.48
C GLU A 114 23.42 4.17 -39.85
N ASP A 115 22.54 4.40 -38.87
CA ASP A 115 21.08 4.49 -39.09
C ASP A 115 20.74 5.66 -40.02
N ILE A 116 21.33 6.84 -39.78
CA ILE A 116 21.11 8.04 -40.59
C ILE A 116 21.61 7.83 -42.03
N LYS A 117 22.78 7.21 -42.21
CA LYS A 117 23.36 6.95 -43.54
C LYS A 117 22.56 5.93 -44.34
N LYS A 118 22.12 4.82 -43.73
CA LYS A 118 21.26 3.81 -44.37
C LYS A 118 19.94 4.41 -44.89
N LEU A 119 19.41 5.40 -44.19
CA LEU A 119 18.10 6.02 -44.47
C LEU A 119 18.19 7.21 -45.44
N SER A 120 19.36 7.84 -45.58
CA SER A 120 19.60 8.92 -46.56
C SER A 120 19.54 8.47 -48.03
N THR A 121 19.56 7.17 -48.29
CA THR A 121 19.64 6.57 -49.64
C THR A 121 18.36 5.94 -50.19
N LYS A 122 17.26 5.80 -49.40
CA LYS A 122 15.94 5.31 -49.89
C LYS A 122 14.77 5.98 -49.14
N PRO A 123 13.79 6.62 -49.80
CA PRO A 123 12.84 7.53 -49.12
C PRO A 123 11.61 6.87 -48.49
N GLU A 124 11.39 5.57 -48.66
CA GLU A 124 10.18 4.89 -48.16
C GLU A 124 10.56 3.66 -47.33
N PHE A 125 10.26 3.68 -46.03
CA PHE A 125 10.22 2.46 -45.23
C PHE A 125 9.11 2.50 -44.18
N THR A 126 8.25 1.48 -44.21
CA THR A 126 7.27 1.15 -43.17
C THR A 126 7.89 0.18 -42.16
N SER A 127 8.04 0.64 -40.92
CA SER A 127 8.27 -0.10 -39.65
C SER A 127 8.71 -1.57 -39.76
N LYS A 128 10.03 -1.82 -39.58
CA LYS A 128 10.60 -3.06 -39.00
C LYS A 128 12.14 -3.08 -38.89
N GLY A 129 12.86 -2.06 -39.36
CA GLY A 129 14.31 -1.86 -39.12
C GLY A 129 14.53 -0.90 -37.94
N GLY A 130 15.20 -1.34 -36.89
CA GLY A 130 15.08 -0.79 -35.53
C GLY A 130 16.00 0.38 -35.19
N ILE A 131 15.40 1.47 -34.72
CA ILE A 131 16.02 2.34 -33.72
C ILE A 131 16.01 1.55 -32.41
N THR A 132 17.18 1.35 -31.79
CA THR A 132 17.26 0.73 -30.46
C THR A 132 16.61 1.64 -29.43
N VAL A 133 15.40 1.28 -29.02
CA VAL A 133 14.71 1.84 -27.87
C VAL A 133 14.98 0.91 -26.70
N SER A 134 15.83 1.34 -25.78
CA SER A 134 16.11 0.61 -24.54
C SER A 134 15.43 1.34 -23.39
N ALA A 135 14.64 0.63 -22.59
CA ALA A 135 14.38 1.08 -21.23
C ALA A 135 15.75 1.12 -20.53
N ALA A 136 16.26 2.31 -20.17
CA ALA A 136 17.58 2.36 -19.56
C ALA A 136 17.53 1.76 -18.15
N GLU A 137 18.56 0.97 -17.84
CA GLU A 137 18.89 0.57 -16.49
C GLU A 137 19.14 1.80 -15.60
N ILE A 138 18.64 1.74 -14.37
CA ILE A 138 18.66 2.83 -13.40
C ILE A 138 20.10 3.09 -12.93
N ASN A 139 20.83 3.97 -13.62
CA ASN A 139 22.05 4.60 -13.13
C ASN A 139 21.91 6.12 -13.27
N GLY A 140 21.73 6.82 -12.15
CA GLY A 140 21.53 8.27 -12.13
C GLY A 140 22.82 9.06 -12.43
N PRO A 141 22.74 10.33 -12.88
CA PRO A 141 23.93 11.17 -13.02
C PRO A 141 23.98 12.40 -12.09
N SER A 142 25.23 12.67 -11.73
CA SER A 142 25.85 13.81 -11.06
C SER A 142 25.68 15.15 -11.81
N GLU A 143 25.79 16.24 -11.03
CA GLU A 143 25.68 17.67 -11.35
C GLU A 143 26.61 18.22 -12.45
N ALA A 144 26.22 19.36 -13.04
CA ALA A 144 27.09 20.55 -13.18
C ALA A 144 26.30 21.86 -13.44
N ALA A 145 26.41 22.78 -12.46
CA ALA A 145 26.57 24.26 -12.51
C ALA A 145 25.54 25.16 -13.26
N SER A 146 25.10 26.33 -12.75
CA SER A 146 25.44 27.11 -11.55
C SER A 146 24.46 28.29 -11.38
N GLY A 147 24.11 28.62 -10.13
CA GLY A 147 23.76 29.99 -9.72
C GLY A 147 22.35 30.19 -9.14
N VAL A 148 22.27 30.17 -7.80
CA VAL A 148 21.53 31.09 -6.91
C VAL A 148 20.89 30.34 -5.72
N ALA A 149 21.37 30.73 -4.52
CA ALA A 149 20.81 30.66 -3.18
C ALA A 149 20.25 29.32 -2.62
N LYS A 150 20.91 28.88 -1.54
CA LYS A 150 20.57 27.76 -0.65
C LYS A 150 19.10 27.78 -0.19
N SER A 151 18.35 26.72 -0.50
CA SER A 151 17.28 26.21 0.35
C SER A 151 17.32 24.68 0.35
N GLU A 152 17.47 24.08 1.53
CA GLU A 152 17.40 22.64 1.79
C GLU A 152 16.00 22.08 1.50
N LEU A 153 15.70 21.80 0.22
CA LEU A 153 14.70 20.81 -0.16
C LEU A 153 15.41 19.77 -1.03
N ALA A 154 15.93 18.76 -0.36
CA ALA A 154 16.55 17.59 -0.98
C ALA A 154 15.58 16.95 -1.97
N TYR A 155 16.00 16.86 -3.23
CA TYR A 155 15.33 16.11 -4.29
C TYR A 155 15.20 14.64 -3.83
N LYS A 156 13.99 14.24 -3.41
CA LYS A 156 13.70 12.88 -2.93
C LYS A 156 13.85 11.89 -4.07
N LYS A 157 14.88 11.05 -3.99
CA LYS A 157 14.98 9.81 -4.75
C LYS A 157 13.81 8.91 -4.35
N GLU A 158 12.96 8.51 -5.29
CA GLU A 158 11.91 7.52 -5.02
C GLU A 158 12.59 6.20 -4.59
N LEU A 159 12.39 5.80 -3.33
CA LEU A 159 13.07 4.65 -2.73
C LEU A 159 12.41 3.32 -3.09
N PHE A 160 11.14 3.35 -3.52
CA PHE A 160 10.30 2.18 -3.72
C PHE A 160 10.09 1.85 -5.19
N ILE A 161 10.10 0.56 -5.51
CA ILE A 161 9.51 0.01 -6.73
C ILE A 161 8.00 -0.09 -6.45
N THR A 162 7.15 0.45 -7.31
CA THR A 162 5.69 0.44 -7.10
C THR A 162 5.02 -0.50 -8.09
N ASN A 163 4.18 -1.41 -7.57
CA ASN A 163 3.34 -2.31 -8.37
C ASN A 163 4.09 -3.19 -9.39
N ASP A 164 5.40 -3.42 -9.19
CA ASP A 164 6.20 -4.34 -10.00
C ASP A 164 6.92 -5.38 -9.13
N PRO A 165 6.19 -6.39 -8.65
CA PRO A 165 6.78 -7.45 -7.82
C PRO A 165 7.82 -8.27 -8.58
N LYS A 166 7.70 -8.39 -9.91
CA LYS A 166 8.65 -9.17 -10.73
C LYS A 166 10.00 -8.47 -10.78
N MET A 167 10.01 -7.17 -11.06
CA MET A 167 11.23 -6.36 -11.04
C MET A 167 11.86 -6.35 -9.64
N ALA A 168 11.07 -6.15 -8.58
CA ALA A 168 11.59 -6.13 -7.22
C ALA A 168 12.24 -7.46 -6.83
N LEU A 169 11.61 -8.60 -7.13
CA LEU A 169 12.16 -9.93 -6.88
C LEU A 169 13.45 -10.16 -7.66
N GLU A 170 13.52 -9.76 -8.93
CA GLU A 170 14.71 -9.94 -9.74
C GLU A 170 15.89 -9.07 -9.26
N ILE A 171 15.63 -7.82 -8.88
CA ILE A 171 16.65 -6.94 -8.29
C ILE A 171 17.12 -7.52 -6.94
N ALA A 172 16.21 -8.06 -6.12
CA ALA A 172 16.57 -8.66 -4.84
C ALA A 172 17.46 -9.90 -5.04
N ARG A 173 17.09 -10.76 -5.99
CA ARG A 173 17.84 -11.97 -6.35
C ARG A 173 19.24 -11.64 -6.86
N THR A 174 19.36 -10.71 -7.80
CA THR A 174 20.65 -10.32 -8.40
C THR A 174 21.56 -9.56 -7.44
N SER A 175 20.99 -8.70 -6.59
CA SER A 175 21.76 -7.93 -5.61
C SER A 175 22.05 -8.69 -4.30
N GLY A 176 21.39 -9.82 -4.06
CA GLY A 176 21.50 -10.59 -2.81
C GLY A 176 20.99 -9.84 -1.58
N LYS A 177 20.12 -8.83 -1.78
CA LYS A 177 19.52 -8.02 -0.72
C LYS A 177 18.13 -8.57 -0.34
N PRO A 178 17.73 -8.48 0.93
CA PRO A 178 16.37 -8.79 1.34
C PRO A 178 15.36 -7.77 0.78
N LEU A 179 14.10 -8.19 0.71
CA LEU A 179 12.96 -7.39 0.29
C LEU A 179 12.26 -6.75 1.49
N PHE A 180 11.77 -5.53 1.29
CA PHE A 180 10.79 -4.85 2.12
C PHE A 180 9.55 -4.64 1.26
N ILE A 181 8.46 -5.36 1.56
CA ILE A 181 7.25 -5.36 0.75
C ILE A 181 6.13 -4.73 1.55
N ASP A 182 5.70 -3.52 1.17
CA ASP A 182 4.61 -2.78 1.80
C ASP A 182 3.31 -2.93 0.99
N PHE A 183 2.34 -3.61 1.59
CA PHE A 183 0.97 -3.71 1.09
C PHE A 183 0.16 -2.52 1.64
N PHE A 184 -0.12 -1.55 0.76
CA PHE A 184 -0.73 -0.27 1.13
C PHE A 184 -2.00 0.01 0.31
N GLY A 185 -2.72 1.07 0.66
CA GLY A 185 -3.77 1.63 -0.18
C GLY A 185 -3.73 3.16 -0.11
N THR A 186 -4.01 3.84 -1.23
CA THR A 186 -4.01 5.32 -1.27
C THR A 186 -5.06 5.91 -0.32
N TRP A 187 -6.17 5.20 -0.14
CA TRP A 187 -7.30 5.51 0.75
C TRP A 187 -7.07 5.14 2.22
N CYS A 188 -5.95 4.50 2.55
CA CYS A 188 -5.69 3.96 3.89
C CYS A 188 -4.99 5.02 4.77
N PRO A 189 -5.68 5.65 5.74
CA PRO A 189 -5.05 6.65 6.61
C PRO A 189 -3.77 6.17 7.34
N PRO A 190 -3.69 4.97 7.96
CA PRO A 190 -2.45 4.54 8.61
C PRO A 190 -1.31 4.30 7.61
N CYS A 191 -1.61 3.95 6.37
CA CYS A 191 -0.62 3.83 5.30
C CYS A 191 -0.04 5.22 4.94
N ASN A 192 -0.92 6.23 4.77
CA ASN A 192 -0.51 7.61 4.52
C ASN A 192 0.33 8.18 5.67
N ILE A 193 -0.01 7.84 6.92
CA ILE A 193 0.78 8.24 8.09
C ILE A 193 2.20 7.64 8.04
N LEU A 194 2.37 6.37 7.67
CA LEU A 194 3.70 5.77 7.51
C LEU A 194 4.52 6.48 6.41
N ASP A 195 3.89 6.77 5.27
CA ASP A 195 4.53 7.51 4.18
C ASP A 195 5.01 8.89 4.67
N GLU A 196 4.14 9.64 5.33
CA GLU A 196 4.40 11.02 5.77
C GLU A 196 5.41 11.10 6.93
N THR A 197 5.41 10.13 7.85
CA THR A 197 6.14 10.22 9.12
C THR A 197 7.32 9.27 9.26
N VAL A 198 7.42 8.21 8.44
CA VAL A 198 8.49 7.20 8.53
C VAL A 198 9.27 7.07 7.22
N PHE A 199 8.62 6.76 6.10
CA PHE A 199 9.37 6.40 4.88
C PHE A 199 10.16 7.56 4.27
N ASN A 200 9.81 8.78 4.68
CA ASN A 200 10.44 10.02 4.27
C ASN A 200 11.54 10.51 5.22
N THR A 201 11.87 9.75 6.27
CA THR A 201 12.89 10.15 7.25
C THR A 201 14.30 9.70 6.84
N PRO A 202 15.35 10.42 7.28
CA PRO A 202 16.73 9.98 7.08
C PRO A 202 17.04 8.63 7.75
N GLY A 203 16.40 8.32 8.89
CA GLY A 203 16.60 7.07 9.62
C GLY A 203 16.13 5.86 8.82
N PHE A 204 14.95 5.95 8.21
CA PHE A 204 14.44 4.95 7.28
C PHE A 204 15.32 4.84 6.03
N ALA A 205 15.62 5.96 5.37
CA ALA A 205 16.45 5.99 4.15
C ALA A 205 17.84 5.36 4.37
N GLY A 206 18.41 5.55 5.55
CA GLY A 206 19.68 4.94 5.96
C GLY A 206 19.65 3.41 6.05
N LYS A 207 18.49 2.80 6.31
CA LYS A 207 18.32 1.33 6.30
C LYS A 207 17.85 0.82 4.94
N ALA A 208 17.02 1.59 4.24
CA ALA A 208 16.47 1.28 2.93
C ALA A 208 17.54 0.87 1.90
N LYS A 209 18.72 1.52 1.92
CA LYS A 209 19.85 1.20 1.01
C LYS A 209 20.33 -0.27 1.06
N ASN A 210 20.05 -0.99 2.14
CA ASN A 210 20.44 -2.39 2.34
C ASN A 210 19.37 -3.39 1.91
N MET A 211 18.26 -2.90 1.35
CA MET A 211 17.10 -3.70 0.97
C MET A 211 16.62 -3.30 -0.43
N VAL A 212 15.77 -4.14 -1.02
CA VAL A 212 14.95 -3.76 -2.18
C VAL A 212 13.56 -3.44 -1.64
N LEU A 213 13.10 -2.21 -1.85
CA LEU A 213 11.80 -1.77 -1.36
C LEU A 213 10.74 -1.90 -2.47
N LEU A 214 9.62 -2.52 -2.14
CA LEU A 214 8.47 -2.73 -3.00
C LEU A 214 7.21 -2.20 -2.30
N LYS A 215 6.47 -1.31 -2.96
CA LYS A 215 5.10 -0.94 -2.57
C LYS A 215 4.11 -1.61 -3.51
N LEU A 216 3.12 -2.29 -2.94
CA LEU A 216 2.04 -2.95 -3.65
C LEU A 216 0.71 -2.36 -3.23
N ASP A 217 0.03 -1.74 -4.19
CA ASP A 217 -1.35 -1.31 -4.00
C ASP A 217 -2.23 -2.54 -3.81
N ALA A 218 -2.83 -2.62 -2.63
CA ALA A 218 -3.72 -3.69 -2.21
C ALA A 218 -4.95 -3.85 -3.10
N ASP A 219 -5.39 -2.80 -3.79
CA ASP A 219 -6.58 -2.84 -4.66
C ASP A 219 -6.24 -3.17 -6.12
N ASP A 220 -4.95 -3.22 -6.47
CA ASP A 220 -4.50 -3.63 -7.79
C ASP A 220 -4.36 -5.17 -7.89
N LYS A 221 -4.71 -5.72 -9.05
CA LYS A 221 -4.62 -7.16 -9.35
C LYS A 221 -3.18 -7.68 -9.22
N VAL A 222 -2.18 -6.84 -9.47
CA VAL A 222 -0.76 -7.21 -9.34
C VAL A 222 -0.39 -7.65 -7.91
N SER A 223 -1.16 -7.22 -6.91
CA SER A 223 -0.94 -7.60 -5.51
C SER A 223 -1.48 -8.99 -5.15
N TRP A 224 -2.41 -9.56 -5.93
CA TRP A 224 -3.20 -10.73 -5.51
C TRP A 224 -2.34 -11.95 -5.19
N GLU A 225 -1.38 -12.30 -6.06
CA GLU A 225 -0.50 -13.45 -5.85
C GLU A 225 0.30 -13.33 -4.54
N LEU A 226 0.88 -12.17 -4.29
CA LEU A 226 1.70 -11.96 -3.09
C LEU A 226 0.84 -11.79 -1.83
N LYS A 227 -0.36 -11.21 -1.91
CA LYS A 227 -1.31 -11.19 -0.78
C LYS A 227 -1.68 -12.60 -0.34
N SER A 228 -1.96 -13.50 -1.27
CA SER A 228 -2.22 -14.92 -0.97
C SER A 228 -0.98 -15.62 -0.42
N LYS A 229 0.18 -15.46 -1.08
CA LYS A 229 1.45 -16.06 -0.63
C LYS A 229 1.80 -15.70 0.82
N TYR A 230 1.61 -14.44 1.19
CA TYR A 230 1.92 -13.94 2.52
C TYR A 230 0.71 -13.86 3.46
N ALA A 231 -0.47 -14.36 3.07
CA ALA A 231 -1.69 -14.29 3.89
C ALA A 231 -1.94 -12.88 4.47
N VAL A 232 -1.97 -11.86 3.61
CA VAL A 232 -2.17 -10.46 4.01
C VAL A 232 -3.63 -10.20 4.36
N THR A 233 -3.93 -9.90 5.64
CA THR A 233 -5.31 -9.67 6.14
C THR A 233 -5.64 -8.20 6.39
N GLY A 234 -4.63 -7.36 6.61
CA GLY A 234 -4.74 -5.96 7.03
C GLY A 234 -3.79 -5.02 6.29
N TYR A 235 -4.02 -3.71 6.41
CA TYR A 235 -3.15 -2.68 5.81
C TYR A 235 -2.83 -1.57 6.82
N PRO A 236 -1.63 -0.98 6.78
CA PRO A 236 -0.47 -1.45 6.02
C PRO A 236 0.03 -2.78 6.58
N THR A 237 0.40 -3.73 5.72
CA THR A 237 1.16 -4.92 6.12
C THR A 237 2.51 -4.84 5.44
N VAL A 238 3.59 -4.93 6.21
CA VAL A 238 4.95 -4.99 5.67
C VAL A 238 5.54 -6.37 5.89
N VAL A 239 5.98 -7.00 4.80
CA VAL A 239 6.70 -8.28 4.83
C VAL A 239 8.18 -8.03 4.56
N LEU A 240 9.04 -8.53 5.43
CA LEU A 240 10.48 -8.57 5.21
C LEU A 240 10.85 -9.98 4.74
N ALA A 241 11.41 -10.09 3.54
CA ALA A 241 11.67 -11.38 2.90
C ALA A 241 13.13 -11.51 2.43
N THR A 242 13.59 -12.74 2.25
CA THR A 242 14.89 -13.05 1.65
C THR A 242 14.94 -12.55 0.20
N SER A 243 16.13 -12.57 -0.41
CA SER A 243 16.29 -12.25 -1.85
C SER A 243 15.53 -13.18 -2.79
N THR A 244 15.09 -14.36 -2.31
CA THR A 244 14.25 -15.32 -3.03
C THR A 244 12.77 -15.16 -2.71
N GLY A 245 12.39 -14.14 -1.95
CA GLY A 245 11.01 -13.86 -1.56
C GLY A 245 10.47 -14.82 -0.50
N GLN A 246 11.31 -15.53 0.26
CA GLN A 246 10.86 -16.31 1.42
C GLN A 246 10.75 -15.38 2.64
N GLU A 247 9.67 -15.47 3.39
CA GLU A 247 9.45 -14.55 4.51
C GLU A 247 10.50 -14.74 5.62
N ILE A 248 10.99 -13.64 6.18
CA ILE A 248 11.86 -13.61 7.36
C ILE A 248 11.06 -13.22 8.60
N THR A 249 10.26 -12.16 8.48
CA THR A 249 9.37 -11.59 9.50
C THR A 249 8.41 -10.57 8.85
N ARG A 250 7.50 -9.99 9.62
CA ARG A 250 6.50 -9.02 9.16
C ARG A 250 6.02 -8.10 10.28
N PHE A 251 5.28 -7.05 9.91
CA PHE A 251 4.47 -6.27 10.84
C PHE A 251 3.18 -5.76 10.18
N LEU A 252 2.21 -5.39 11.02
CA LEU A 252 0.92 -4.82 10.64
C LEU A 252 0.74 -3.45 11.31
N GLY A 253 0.15 -2.50 10.58
CA GLY A 253 -0.18 -1.17 11.09
C GLY A 253 0.98 -0.17 11.03
N SER A 254 0.70 1.05 11.50
CA SER A 254 1.67 2.14 11.54
C SER A 254 2.57 2.06 12.77
N LEU A 255 3.63 1.26 12.72
CA LEU A 255 4.61 1.18 13.80
C LEU A 255 5.50 2.45 13.87
N PRO A 256 6.02 2.81 15.06
CA PRO A 256 7.03 3.86 15.18
C PRO A 256 8.30 3.54 14.38
N GLU A 257 8.94 4.57 13.81
CA GLU A 257 10.17 4.44 12.99
C GLU A 257 11.24 3.57 13.67
N LYS A 258 11.49 3.78 14.96
CA LYS A 258 12.50 3.00 15.73
C LYS A 258 12.26 1.49 15.66
N GLN A 259 11.00 1.05 15.65
CA GLN A 259 10.66 -0.36 15.58
C GLN A 259 10.81 -0.90 14.15
N ILE A 260 10.39 -0.13 13.15
CA ILE A 260 10.55 -0.48 11.74
C ILE A 260 12.04 -0.64 11.41
N VAL A 261 12.87 0.31 11.84
CA VAL A 261 14.34 0.25 11.68
C VAL A 261 14.93 -0.99 12.35
N LYS A 262 14.47 -1.35 13.56
CA LYS A 262 14.91 -2.58 14.25
C LYS A 262 14.54 -3.85 13.47
N LEU A 263 13.34 -3.90 12.89
CA LEU A 263 12.90 -5.02 12.05
C LEU A 263 13.70 -5.09 10.74
N MET A 264 14.01 -3.95 10.12
CA MET A 264 14.88 -3.89 8.94
C MET A 264 16.29 -4.42 9.25
N ASP A 265 16.89 -4.00 10.37
CA ASP A 265 18.20 -4.51 10.81
C ASP A 265 18.16 -6.02 11.07
N TYR A 266 17.10 -6.51 11.70
CA TYR A 266 16.86 -7.93 11.90
C TYR A 266 16.78 -8.68 10.56
N ALA A 267 16.04 -8.16 9.58
CA ALA A 267 15.92 -8.79 8.26
C ALA A 267 17.23 -8.80 7.48
N VAL A 268 18.02 -7.72 7.54
CA VAL A 268 19.36 -7.68 6.94
C VAL A 268 20.28 -8.72 7.57
N LYS A 269 20.26 -8.87 8.90
CA LYS A 269 21.04 -9.89 9.62
C LYS A 269 20.61 -11.32 9.26
N ASN A 270 19.32 -11.54 9.02
CA ASN A 270 18.72 -12.85 8.74
C ASN A 270 18.36 -13.05 7.26
N LYS A 271 19.02 -12.34 6.34
CA LYS A 271 18.66 -12.32 4.90
C LYS A 271 18.66 -13.69 4.20
N ASN A 272 19.28 -14.70 4.81
CA ASN A 272 19.37 -16.07 4.32
C ASN A 272 18.59 -17.08 5.19
N THR A 273 17.86 -16.63 6.22
CA THR A 273 17.15 -17.50 7.17
C THR A 273 15.67 -17.13 7.18
N SER A 274 14.88 -17.91 6.44
CA SER A 274 13.43 -17.72 6.36
C SER A 274 12.72 -18.21 7.62
N LEU A 275 11.47 -17.79 7.80
CA LEU A 275 10.57 -18.29 8.84
C LEU A 275 10.38 -19.81 8.74
N THR A 276 10.26 -20.35 7.53
CA THR A 276 10.17 -21.80 7.30
C THR A 276 11.43 -22.52 7.79
N GLN A 277 12.62 -21.95 7.53
CA GLN A 277 13.87 -22.52 8.04
C GLN A 277 13.92 -22.48 9.57
N LYS A 278 13.50 -21.37 10.19
CA LYS A 278 13.42 -21.25 11.66
C LYS A 278 12.53 -22.31 12.28
N ILE A 279 11.38 -22.59 11.67
CA ILE A 279 10.46 -23.64 12.12
C ILE A 279 11.14 -25.01 12.05
N GLU A 280 11.88 -25.31 10.99
CA GLU A 280 12.59 -26.58 10.85
C GLU A 280 13.76 -26.73 11.85
N ASP A 281 14.53 -25.65 12.03
CA ASP A 281 15.61 -25.58 13.02
C ASP A 281 15.05 -25.80 14.44
N TYR A 282 13.86 -25.28 14.74
CA TYR A 282 13.21 -25.47 16.03
C TYR A 282 12.81 -26.92 16.27
N LYS A 283 12.25 -27.61 15.26
CA LYS A 283 11.92 -29.05 15.39
C LYS A 283 13.16 -29.88 15.70
N SER A 284 14.28 -29.53 15.09
CA SER A 284 15.57 -30.22 15.29
C SER A 284 16.21 -29.89 16.64
N LYS A 285 16.16 -28.62 17.06
CA LYS A 285 16.77 -28.13 18.30
C LYS A 285 15.93 -27.03 18.96
N PRO A 286 14.90 -27.42 19.74
CA PRO A 286 14.04 -26.47 20.43
C PRO A 286 14.85 -25.55 21.35
N ASN A 287 14.58 -24.25 21.29
CA ASN A 287 15.16 -23.28 22.22
C ASN A 287 14.21 -22.08 22.42
N PRO A 288 14.27 -21.41 23.59
CA PRO A 288 13.33 -20.34 23.93
C PRO A 288 13.31 -19.16 22.96
N LYS A 289 14.50 -18.71 22.54
CA LYS A 289 14.64 -17.58 21.63
C LYS A 289 14.01 -17.85 20.27
N LEU A 290 14.29 -19.01 19.68
CA LEU A 290 13.73 -19.40 18.39
C LEU A 290 12.21 -19.57 18.46
N ALA A 291 11.69 -20.11 19.57
CA ALA A 291 10.26 -20.17 19.82
C ALA A 291 9.61 -18.77 19.81
N SER A 292 10.22 -17.80 20.50
CA SER A 292 9.72 -16.42 20.52
C SER A 292 9.74 -15.78 19.12
N GLU A 293 10.83 -15.96 18.35
CA GLU A 293 10.94 -15.41 17.00
C GLU A 293 9.90 -16.02 16.02
N ILE A 294 9.58 -17.31 16.19
CA ILE A 294 8.52 -17.97 15.41
C ILE A 294 7.14 -17.42 15.78
N ILE A 295 6.85 -17.27 17.09
CA ILE A 295 5.58 -16.69 17.57
C ILE A 295 5.38 -15.27 17.02
N ASP A 296 6.40 -14.42 17.10
CA ASP A 296 6.32 -13.02 16.66
C ASP A 296 5.97 -12.89 15.17
N ALA A 297 6.42 -13.83 14.33
CA ALA A 297 6.07 -13.85 12.92
C ALA A 297 4.67 -14.45 12.66
N LEU A 298 4.34 -15.57 13.30
CA LEU A 298 3.08 -16.29 13.08
C LEU A 298 1.86 -15.53 13.61
N VAL A 299 1.97 -14.82 14.74
CA VAL A 299 0.83 -14.09 15.34
C VAL A 299 0.25 -13.05 14.39
N VAL A 300 1.06 -12.43 13.53
CA VAL A 300 0.64 -11.39 12.57
C VAL A 300 -0.13 -12.00 11.39
N THR A 301 0.01 -13.31 11.13
CA THR A 301 -0.82 -14.04 10.13
C THR A 301 -2.21 -14.41 10.66
N GLU A 302 -2.49 -14.09 11.94
CA GLU A 302 -3.65 -14.57 12.69
C GLU A 302 -3.77 -16.11 12.76
N ASN A 303 -2.72 -16.85 12.41
CA ASN A 303 -2.67 -18.31 12.57
C ASN A 303 -2.26 -18.68 13.99
N TYR A 304 -3.13 -18.36 14.95
CA TYR A 304 -2.85 -18.55 16.38
C TYR A 304 -2.65 -20.01 16.76
N GLU A 305 -3.36 -20.95 16.12
CA GLU A 305 -3.20 -22.38 16.35
C GLU A 305 -1.77 -22.84 16.04
N ALA A 306 -1.17 -22.34 14.96
CA ALA A 306 0.22 -22.65 14.61
C ALA A 306 1.22 -22.13 15.66
N THR A 307 0.84 -21.21 16.55
CA THR A 307 1.73 -20.72 17.61
C THR A 307 1.80 -21.63 18.84
N LEU A 308 0.77 -22.46 19.07
CA LEU A 308 0.60 -23.23 20.31
C LEU A 308 1.81 -24.12 20.67
N PRO A 309 2.47 -24.82 19.72
CA PRO A 309 3.63 -25.67 20.02
C PRO A 309 4.85 -24.92 20.59
N TYR A 310 4.91 -23.60 20.42
CA TYR A 310 6.07 -22.78 20.77
C TYR A 310 5.90 -22.05 22.11
N ILE A 311 4.67 -21.90 22.62
CA ILE A 311 4.35 -21.03 23.76
C ILE A 311 5.15 -21.40 25.02
N SER A 312 5.11 -22.68 25.41
CA SER A 312 5.79 -23.14 26.64
C SER A 312 7.29 -22.88 26.61
N GLN A 313 7.93 -23.08 25.44
CA GLN A 313 9.36 -22.84 25.27
C GLN A 313 9.68 -21.35 25.22
N ALA A 314 8.86 -20.55 24.54
CA ALA A 314 9.04 -19.10 24.47
C ALA A 314 8.92 -18.44 25.86
N MET A 315 8.01 -18.92 26.72
CA MET A 315 7.86 -18.41 28.08
C MET A 315 9.10 -18.62 28.97
N GLN A 316 10.01 -19.50 28.58
CA GLN A 316 11.30 -19.73 29.26
C GLN A 316 12.41 -18.80 28.78
N ASP A 317 12.17 -17.96 27.77
CA ASP A 317 13.18 -17.01 27.28
C ASP A 317 13.39 -15.92 28.33
N ALA A 318 14.62 -15.75 28.80
CA ALA A 318 14.97 -14.72 29.77
C ALA A 318 14.71 -13.29 29.25
N TYR A 319 14.60 -13.11 27.92
CA TYR A 319 14.46 -11.82 27.27
C TYR A 319 13.02 -11.47 26.86
N VAL A 320 12.01 -12.31 27.17
CA VAL A 320 10.62 -11.94 26.84
C VAL A 320 10.13 -10.77 27.69
N THR A 321 9.58 -9.78 27.01
CA THR A 321 8.95 -8.59 27.62
C THR A 321 7.64 -8.95 28.32
N LEU A 322 7.14 -8.06 29.19
CA LEU A 322 5.80 -8.22 29.79
C LEU A 322 4.72 -8.36 28.71
N THR A 323 4.80 -7.57 27.64
CA THR A 323 3.88 -7.66 26.49
C THR A 323 3.96 -9.02 25.81
N GLN A 324 5.15 -9.60 25.63
CA GLN A 324 5.29 -10.94 25.05
C GLN A 324 4.75 -12.04 25.98
N LYS A 325 4.88 -11.90 27.30
CA LYS A 325 4.24 -12.81 28.26
C LYS A 325 2.72 -12.71 28.21
N GLU A 326 2.19 -11.49 28.15
CA GLU A 326 0.77 -11.25 27.97
C GLU A 326 0.26 -11.83 26.64
N LEU A 327 1.04 -11.69 25.56
CA LEU A 327 0.72 -12.31 24.27
C LEU A 327 0.64 -13.82 24.38
N ALA A 328 1.67 -14.44 24.97
CA ALA A 328 1.73 -15.88 25.17
C ALA A 328 0.50 -16.42 25.92
N LEU A 329 -0.01 -15.69 26.92
CA LEU A 329 -1.23 -16.04 27.66
C LEU A 329 -2.51 -15.84 26.83
N LEU A 330 -2.51 -14.89 25.89
CA LEU A 330 -3.64 -14.58 25.03
C LEU A 330 -3.75 -15.53 23.82
N LEU A 331 -2.64 -16.10 23.33
CA LEU A 331 -2.61 -16.95 22.13
C LEU A 331 -3.55 -18.17 22.18
N PRO A 332 -3.67 -18.92 23.29
CA PRO A 332 -4.64 -20.02 23.38
C PRO A 332 -6.09 -19.56 23.22
N LEU A 333 -6.44 -18.40 23.81
CA LEU A 333 -7.77 -17.80 23.69
C LEU A 333 -8.05 -17.39 22.24
N LEU A 334 -7.07 -16.79 21.57
CA LEU A 334 -7.21 -16.40 20.16
C LEU A 334 -7.32 -17.62 19.23
N ALA A 335 -6.59 -18.70 19.51
CA ALA A 335 -6.69 -19.95 18.77
C ALA A 335 -8.07 -20.60 18.92
N GLU A 336 -8.59 -20.68 20.16
CA GLU A 336 -9.94 -21.19 20.44
C GLU A 336 -11.01 -20.33 19.75
N SER A 337 -10.91 -19.00 19.89
CA SER A 337 -11.83 -18.07 19.23
C SER A 337 -11.86 -18.29 17.72
N LYS A 338 -10.70 -18.43 17.08
CA LYS A 338 -10.62 -18.69 15.64
C LYS A 338 -11.23 -20.03 15.26
N ALA A 339 -10.92 -21.10 15.99
CA ALA A 339 -11.48 -22.43 15.76
C ALA A 339 -13.02 -22.46 15.90
N ASN A 340 -13.54 -21.66 16.82
CA ASN A 340 -14.97 -21.59 17.13
C ASN A 340 -15.67 -20.38 16.49
N LYS A 341 -15.18 -19.87 15.34
CA LYS A 341 -15.81 -18.79 14.55
C LYS A 341 -16.12 -17.52 15.39
N GLY A 342 -15.18 -17.11 16.22
CA GLY A 342 -15.25 -15.92 17.07
C GLY A 342 -15.69 -16.20 18.53
N GLN A 343 -15.94 -17.46 18.89
CA GLN A 343 -16.50 -17.82 20.20
C GLN A 343 -15.45 -18.32 21.19
N LEU A 344 -15.57 -17.89 22.45
CA LEU A 344 -14.87 -18.50 23.57
C LEU A 344 -15.82 -19.35 24.41
N SER A 345 -15.31 -20.45 24.95
CA SER A 345 -16.03 -21.24 25.95
C SER A 345 -16.23 -20.45 27.24
N LYS A 346 -17.32 -20.75 27.96
CA LYS A 346 -17.62 -20.12 29.25
C LYS A 346 -16.51 -20.30 30.29
N THR A 347 -15.75 -21.40 30.20
CA THR A 347 -14.62 -21.71 31.08
C THR A 347 -13.41 -20.79 30.85
N GLN A 348 -13.31 -20.15 29.67
CA GLN A 348 -12.22 -19.25 29.32
C GLN A 348 -12.51 -17.78 29.63
N ILE A 349 -13.79 -17.42 29.80
CA ILE A 349 -14.21 -16.07 30.17
C ILE A 349 -13.50 -15.56 31.43
N PRO A 350 -13.38 -16.33 32.54
CA PRO A 350 -12.68 -15.87 33.73
C PRO A 350 -11.20 -15.54 33.47
N LEU A 351 -10.51 -16.34 32.64
CA LEU A 351 -9.13 -16.09 32.27
C LEU A 351 -9.02 -14.78 31.48
N LEU A 352 -9.87 -14.58 30.48
CA LEU A 352 -9.85 -13.35 29.69
C LEU A 352 -10.22 -12.10 30.52
N LYS A 353 -11.19 -12.21 31.44
CA LYS A 353 -11.50 -11.15 32.41
C LYS A 353 -10.29 -10.81 33.27
N SER A 354 -9.63 -11.83 33.82
CA SER A 354 -8.40 -11.68 34.61
C SER A 354 -7.29 -10.99 33.79
N LEU A 355 -7.09 -11.36 32.53
CA LEU A 355 -6.13 -10.69 31.64
C LEU A 355 -6.49 -9.22 31.39
N LEU A 356 -7.78 -8.87 31.27
CA LEU A 356 -8.23 -7.49 31.08
C LEU A 356 -8.12 -6.65 32.36
N GLU A 357 -8.44 -7.22 33.51
CA GLU A 357 -8.44 -6.54 34.82
C GLU A 357 -7.05 -6.43 35.46
N GLN A 358 -6.19 -7.44 35.33
CA GLN A 358 -4.91 -7.46 36.04
C GLN A 358 -3.82 -6.73 35.25
N PHE A 359 -3.82 -6.87 33.93
CA PHE A 359 -2.83 -6.20 33.11
C PHE A 359 -3.24 -4.74 32.88
N PRO A 360 -2.28 -3.80 32.86
CA PRO A 360 -2.54 -2.44 32.44
C PRO A 360 -2.95 -2.40 30.96
N VAL A 361 -3.37 -1.23 30.47
CA VAL A 361 -3.42 -1.02 29.02
C VAL A 361 -2.01 -1.26 28.46
N SER A 362 -1.91 -2.14 27.45
CA SER A 362 -0.71 -2.66 26.80
C SER A 362 -0.93 -2.76 25.29
N ASP A 363 0.10 -3.09 24.50
CA ASP A 363 -0.03 -3.22 23.04
C ASP A 363 -1.07 -4.27 22.59
N LEU A 364 -1.50 -5.16 23.49
CA LEU A 364 -2.49 -6.21 23.23
C LEU A 364 -3.88 -5.88 23.77
N TYR A 365 -4.02 -4.71 24.40
CA TYR A 365 -5.24 -4.30 25.05
C TYR A 365 -6.45 -4.33 24.12
N ASN A 366 -6.27 -3.85 22.88
CA ASN A 366 -7.29 -3.95 21.84
C ASN A 366 -7.77 -5.38 21.62
N LYS A 367 -6.84 -6.32 21.45
CA LYS A 367 -7.17 -7.72 21.18
C LYS A 367 -7.96 -8.34 22.33
N LYS A 368 -7.63 -7.99 23.58
CA LYS A 368 -8.40 -8.45 24.75
C LYS A 368 -9.80 -7.84 24.78
N LEU A 369 -9.92 -6.54 24.49
CA LEU A 369 -11.20 -5.83 24.43
C LEU A 369 -12.10 -6.38 23.32
N ASP A 370 -11.56 -6.54 22.11
CA ASP A 370 -12.24 -7.13 20.95
C ASP A 370 -12.75 -8.54 21.28
N LEU A 371 -11.89 -9.38 21.85
CA LEU A 371 -12.25 -10.75 22.20
C LEU A 371 -13.35 -10.80 23.26
N MET A 372 -13.30 -9.92 24.25
CA MET A 372 -14.36 -9.81 25.26
C MET A 372 -15.67 -9.30 24.68
N THR A 373 -15.63 -8.25 23.87
CA THR A 373 -16.81 -7.66 23.23
C THR A 373 -17.49 -8.67 22.32
N ASN A 374 -16.73 -9.33 21.44
CA ASN A 374 -17.25 -10.38 20.56
C ASN A 374 -17.83 -11.57 21.33
N THR A 375 -17.21 -11.95 22.45
CA THR A 375 -17.74 -12.99 23.34
C THR A 375 -19.08 -12.57 23.94
N ALA A 376 -19.19 -11.33 24.42
CA ALA A 376 -20.41 -10.80 25.01
C ALA A 376 -21.54 -10.66 23.96
N ASP A 377 -21.22 -10.25 22.74
CA ASP A 377 -22.17 -10.18 21.62
C ASP A 377 -22.68 -11.55 21.20
N THR A 378 -21.79 -12.54 21.11
CA THR A 378 -22.18 -13.90 20.69
C THR A 378 -22.96 -14.64 21.76
N LEU A 379 -22.59 -14.46 23.04
CA LEU A 379 -23.33 -15.02 24.18
C LEU A 379 -24.58 -14.20 24.57
N LYS A 380 -24.77 -13.02 23.99
CA LYS A 380 -25.87 -12.08 24.29
C LYS A 380 -25.99 -11.71 25.78
N ASP A 381 -24.86 -11.65 26.48
CA ASP A 381 -24.78 -11.29 27.89
C ASP A 381 -24.62 -9.77 28.03
N GLU A 382 -25.72 -9.06 28.27
CA GLU A 382 -25.75 -7.59 28.37
C GLU A 382 -24.98 -7.06 29.59
N ASP A 383 -24.94 -7.80 30.69
CA ASP A 383 -24.16 -7.43 31.88
C ASP A 383 -22.66 -7.53 31.58
N LEU A 384 -22.25 -8.56 30.84
CA LEU A 384 -20.87 -8.68 30.37
C LEU A 384 -20.51 -7.53 29.43
N LYS A 385 -21.35 -7.19 28.45
CA LYS A 385 -21.10 -6.04 27.54
C LYS A 385 -20.89 -4.76 28.33
N LYS A 386 -21.81 -4.46 29.24
CA LYS A 386 -21.73 -3.30 30.11
C LYS A 386 -20.44 -3.30 30.93
N TRP A 387 -20.11 -4.42 31.57
CA TRP A 387 -18.89 -4.58 32.36
C TRP A 387 -17.63 -4.37 31.51
N VAL A 388 -17.58 -4.88 30.28
CA VAL A 388 -16.44 -4.70 29.35
C VAL A 388 -16.23 -3.22 29.07
N HIS A 389 -17.28 -2.50 28.67
CA HIS A 389 -17.17 -1.09 28.30
C HIS A 389 -16.86 -0.18 29.50
N GLU A 390 -17.45 -0.45 30.67
CA GLU A 390 -17.16 0.29 31.92
C GLU A 390 -15.73 0.03 32.40
N THR A 391 -15.27 -1.22 32.35
CA THR A 391 -13.88 -1.59 32.68
C THR A 391 -12.92 -0.91 31.72
N ASN A 392 -13.27 -0.87 30.43
CA ASN A 392 -12.46 -0.23 29.41
C ASN A 392 -12.26 1.26 29.69
N ILE A 393 -13.35 1.99 29.97
CA ILE A 393 -13.28 3.42 30.32
C ILE A 393 -12.36 3.64 31.53
N LYS A 394 -12.53 2.86 32.61
CA LYS A 394 -11.70 2.99 33.83
C LYS A 394 -10.21 2.76 33.53
N LYS A 395 -9.90 1.73 32.74
CA LYS A 395 -8.53 1.36 32.36
C LYS A 395 -7.88 2.42 31.47
N VAL A 396 -8.62 2.91 30.49
CA VAL A 396 -8.19 3.98 29.60
C VAL A 396 -7.96 5.27 30.39
N ASP A 397 -8.86 5.66 31.29
CA ASP A 397 -8.69 6.86 32.12
C ASP A 397 -7.45 6.78 33.00
N ALA A 398 -7.24 5.63 33.64
CA ALA A 398 -6.03 5.38 34.43
C ALA A 398 -4.75 5.43 33.56
N ALA A 399 -4.80 4.98 32.30
CA ALA A 399 -3.69 5.07 31.37
C ALA A 399 -3.43 6.52 30.93
N LEU A 400 -4.47 7.25 30.53
CA LEU A 400 -4.40 8.64 30.06
C LEU A 400 -3.97 9.63 31.16
N ALA A 401 -4.16 9.29 32.43
CA ALA A 401 -3.71 10.07 33.58
C ALA A 401 -2.20 9.97 33.85
N LYS A 402 -1.50 8.97 33.26
CA LYS A 402 -0.06 8.82 33.44
C LYS A 402 0.68 9.94 32.71
N LYS A 403 1.63 10.60 33.40
CA LYS A 403 2.50 11.62 32.79
C LYS A 403 3.31 11.09 31.60
N ASN A 404 3.79 9.84 31.73
CA ASN A 404 4.52 9.14 30.67
C ASN A 404 3.77 7.84 30.37
N LEU A 405 3.06 7.83 29.25
CA LEU A 405 2.46 6.62 28.71
C LEU A 405 3.54 5.87 27.91
N ASP A 406 4.17 4.86 28.53
CA ASP A 406 5.17 4.01 27.88
C ASP A 406 4.48 2.84 27.16
N LEU A 407 3.82 3.14 26.05
CA LEU A 407 3.22 2.16 25.16
C LEU A 407 3.86 2.29 23.78
N ASN A 408 4.40 1.17 23.31
CA ASN A 408 5.13 1.06 22.05
C ASN A 408 4.15 1.04 20.87
N LEU A 409 3.14 0.17 21.00
CA LEU A 409 1.92 -0.09 20.23
C LEU A 409 0.89 1.04 20.16
N ILE A 410 0.40 1.32 21.36
CA ILE A 410 -0.85 2.04 21.59
C ILE A 410 -0.55 3.50 21.82
N THR A 411 -1.18 4.34 21.01
CA THR A 411 -1.09 5.79 21.11
C THR A 411 -2.17 6.34 22.02
N ARG A 412 -2.00 7.62 22.40
CA ARG A 412 -3.05 8.38 23.08
C ARG A 412 -4.35 8.44 22.27
N LEU A 413 -4.26 8.51 20.94
CA LEU A 413 -5.42 8.46 20.05
C LEU A 413 -6.17 7.14 20.19
N ASP A 414 -5.48 6.01 20.11
CA ASP A 414 -6.08 4.68 20.22
C ASP A 414 -6.87 4.54 21.53
N LEU A 415 -6.27 4.99 22.63
CA LEU A 415 -6.94 5.06 23.95
C LEU A 415 -8.23 5.88 23.90
N LEU A 416 -8.17 7.10 23.35
CA LEU A 416 -9.34 7.96 23.25
C LEU A 416 -10.44 7.36 22.36
N TYR A 417 -10.07 6.67 21.27
CA TYR A 417 -11.03 5.94 20.43
C TYR A 417 -11.68 4.79 21.19
N TYR A 418 -10.93 4.00 21.97
CA TYR A 418 -11.51 2.97 22.84
C TYR A 418 -12.51 3.54 23.83
N LYS A 419 -12.19 4.72 24.38
CA LYS A 419 -13.08 5.41 25.30
C LYS A 419 -14.35 5.90 24.60
N ALA A 420 -14.22 6.49 23.40
CA ALA A 420 -15.34 6.95 22.60
C ALA A 420 -16.28 5.80 22.21
N ASP A 421 -15.73 4.69 21.69
CA ASP A 421 -16.51 3.48 21.35
C ASP A 421 -17.23 2.93 22.59
N SER A 422 -16.54 2.80 23.73
CA SER A 422 -17.20 2.38 24.98
C SER A 422 -18.35 3.28 25.39
N PHE A 423 -18.24 4.61 25.23
CA PHE A 423 -19.35 5.51 25.52
C PHE A 423 -20.51 5.35 24.55
N GLU A 424 -20.24 5.18 23.26
CA GLU A 424 -21.27 4.89 22.24
C GLU A 424 -22.03 3.61 22.61
N LYS A 425 -21.32 2.53 22.93
CA LYS A 425 -21.92 1.23 23.29
C LYS A 425 -22.73 1.28 24.59
N LEU A 426 -22.38 2.17 25.51
CA LEU A 426 -23.14 2.42 26.75
C LEU A 426 -24.27 3.45 26.58
N GLY A 427 -24.48 4.00 25.38
CA GLY A 427 -25.48 5.03 25.10
C GLY A 427 -25.18 6.39 25.74
N GLN A 428 -23.91 6.66 26.08
CA GLN A 428 -23.47 7.89 26.74
C GLN A 428 -23.06 8.97 25.72
N ALA A 429 -24.03 9.44 24.92
CA ALA A 429 -23.79 10.31 23.76
C ALA A 429 -22.98 11.60 24.08
N ASP A 430 -23.21 12.23 25.23
CA ASP A 430 -22.45 13.45 25.59
C ASP A 430 -21.00 13.16 25.94
N ASN A 431 -20.72 11.99 26.52
CA ASN A 431 -19.36 11.56 26.84
C ASN A 431 -18.62 11.10 25.58
N GLU A 432 -19.31 10.42 24.67
CA GLU A 432 -18.83 10.07 23.33
C GLU A 432 -18.39 11.34 22.56
N LYS A 433 -19.26 12.37 22.50
CA LYS A 433 -18.94 13.65 21.84
C LYS A 433 -17.71 14.31 22.43
N LYS A 434 -17.59 14.33 23.77
CA LYS A 434 -16.41 14.89 24.47
C LYS A 434 -15.15 14.11 24.12
N ALA A 435 -15.21 12.78 24.10
CA ALA A 435 -14.08 11.94 23.71
C ALA A 435 -13.65 12.25 22.26
N HIS A 436 -14.59 12.37 21.31
CA HIS A 436 -14.27 12.76 19.94
C HIS A 436 -13.71 14.19 19.80
N ALA A 437 -14.16 15.13 20.63
CA ALA A 437 -13.55 16.46 20.68
C ALA A 437 -12.08 16.42 21.15
N GLU A 438 -11.75 15.53 22.10
CA GLU A 438 -10.36 15.29 22.51
C GLU A 438 -9.53 14.61 21.40
N ILE A 439 -10.10 13.63 20.70
CA ILE A 439 -9.47 12.98 19.55
C ILE A 439 -9.11 14.00 18.47
N ALA A 440 -10.05 14.89 18.11
CA ALA A 440 -9.83 15.94 17.11
C ALA A 440 -8.68 16.88 17.52
N LYS A 441 -8.58 17.25 18.81
CA LYS A 441 -7.47 18.06 19.36
C LYS A 441 -6.15 17.32 19.30
N GLU A 442 -6.13 16.02 19.62
CA GLU A 442 -4.93 15.20 19.58
C GLU A 442 -4.40 15.09 18.14
N TYR A 443 -5.26 14.89 17.14
CA TYR A 443 -4.85 14.94 15.73
C TYR A 443 -4.27 16.29 15.33
N ALA A 444 -4.89 17.40 15.73
CA ALA A 444 -4.35 18.73 15.45
C ALA A 444 -2.95 18.93 16.06
N SER A 445 -2.74 18.40 17.28
CA SER A 445 -1.42 18.37 17.93
C SER A 445 -0.40 17.55 17.15
N LEU A 446 -0.78 16.37 16.64
CA LEU A 446 0.12 15.53 15.83
C LEU A 446 0.48 16.17 14.49
N ILE A 447 -0.48 16.81 13.81
CA ILE A 447 -0.22 17.57 12.57
C ILE A 447 0.84 18.64 12.83
N ALA A 448 0.70 19.41 13.92
CA ALA A 448 1.68 20.42 14.31
C ALA A 448 3.04 19.80 14.70
N LYS A 449 3.04 18.74 15.52
CA LYS A 449 4.24 18.04 15.99
C LYS A 449 5.11 17.52 14.84
N TYR A 450 4.48 16.92 13.84
CA TYR A 450 5.17 16.39 12.66
C TYR A 450 5.35 17.42 11.55
N LYS A 451 5.08 18.72 11.83
CA LYS A 451 5.20 19.85 10.90
C LYS A 451 4.49 19.57 9.56
N GLN A 452 3.38 18.85 9.63
CA GLN A 452 2.57 18.53 8.47
C GLN A 452 1.75 19.76 8.10
N ASN A 453 1.51 19.95 6.80
CA ASN A 453 0.64 21.04 6.37
C ASN A 453 -0.81 20.71 6.75
N PRO A 454 -1.47 21.50 7.62
CA PRO A 454 -2.83 21.20 8.09
C PRO A 454 -3.88 21.24 6.97
N THR A 455 -3.57 21.87 5.82
CA THR A 455 -4.49 21.94 4.67
C THR A 455 -4.32 20.79 3.68
N THR A 456 -3.14 20.17 3.63
CA THR A 456 -2.84 19.13 2.63
C THR A 456 -2.49 17.77 3.23
N ASN A 457 -2.26 17.66 4.54
CA ASN A 457 -1.99 16.37 5.17
C ASN A 457 -3.17 15.42 4.94
N ARG A 458 -2.90 14.20 4.42
CA ARG A 458 -3.97 13.27 4.04
C ARG A 458 -4.36 12.36 5.20
N GLY A 459 -3.35 11.77 5.86
CA GLY A 459 -3.56 10.75 6.89
C GLY A 459 -4.31 11.26 8.11
N TYR A 460 -3.81 12.33 8.75
CA TYR A 460 -4.37 12.82 10.01
C TYR A 460 -5.64 13.65 9.81
N ASN A 461 -5.76 14.39 8.71
CA ASN A 461 -6.98 15.20 8.49
C ASN A 461 -8.21 14.32 8.29
N LEU A 462 -8.10 13.16 7.64
CA LEU A 462 -9.23 12.28 7.43
C LEU A 462 -9.90 11.89 8.75
N GLU A 463 -9.09 11.45 9.71
CA GLU A 463 -9.56 11.04 11.03
C GLU A 463 -9.93 12.22 11.93
N ARG A 464 -9.21 13.35 11.80
CA ARG A 464 -9.53 14.60 12.51
C ARG A 464 -10.91 15.10 12.14
N ILE A 465 -11.20 15.24 10.85
CA ILE A 465 -12.48 15.81 10.37
C ILE A 465 -13.65 14.90 10.77
N TYR A 466 -13.48 13.58 10.66
CA TYR A 466 -14.47 12.63 11.17
C TYR A 466 -14.72 12.79 12.67
N SER A 467 -13.66 13.00 13.48
CA SER A 467 -13.79 13.25 14.91
C SER A 467 -14.46 14.59 15.24
N VAL A 468 -14.22 15.64 14.44
CA VAL A 468 -14.96 16.91 14.54
C VAL A 468 -16.45 16.66 14.30
N TYR A 469 -16.82 15.88 13.28
CA TYR A 469 -18.21 15.49 13.03
C TYR A 469 -18.83 14.75 14.23
N LYS A 470 -18.17 13.68 14.71
CA LYS A 470 -18.66 12.87 15.84
C LYS A 470 -18.70 13.64 17.17
N SER A 471 -17.94 14.72 17.32
CA SER A 471 -18.05 15.63 18.46
C SER A 471 -19.34 16.47 18.47
N GLY A 472 -20.08 16.48 17.36
CA GLY A 472 -21.29 17.30 17.16
C GLY A 472 -21.04 18.63 16.45
N ALA A 473 -19.79 18.97 16.12
CA ALA A 473 -19.42 20.17 15.36
C ALA A 473 -19.68 20.00 13.84
N VAL A 474 -20.93 19.71 13.47
CA VAL A 474 -21.32 19.32 12.10
C VAL A 474 -20.97 20.38 11.06
N LYS A 475 -21.22 21.66 11.36
CA LYS A 475 -20.94 22.77 10.42
C LYS A 475 -19.44 22.89 10.12
N GLU A 476 -18.61 22.75 11.14
CA GLU A 476 -17.15 22.78 11.01
C GLU A 476 -16.65 21.59 10.19
N ALA A 477 -17.13 20.38 10.50
CA ALA A 477 -16.74 19.19 9.75
C ALA A 477 -17.10 19.27 8.25
N ARG A 478 -18.28 19.82 7.91
CA ARG A 478 -18.67 20.04 6.50
C ARG A 478 -17.68 20.96 5.77
N ALA A 479 -17.37 22.12 6.37
CA ALA A 479 -16.44 23.08 5.77
C ALA A 479 -15.02 22.50 5.61
N GLU A 480 -14.56 21.69 6.57
CA GLU A 480 -13.26 21.04 6.47
C GLU A 480 -13.22 19.93 5.41
N TYR A 481 -14.31 19.18 5.23
CA TYR A 481 -14.44 18.21 4.13
C TYR A 481 -14.42 18.91 2.75
N GLU A 482 -15.17 19.99 2.59
CA GLU A 482 -15.17 20.76 1.34
C GLU A 482 -13.78 21.30 1.02
N LYS A 483 -13.10 21.88 2.02
CA LYS A 483 -11.74 22.40 1.88
C LYS A 483 -10.73 21.32 1.49
N ILE A 484 -10.76 20.13 2.09
CA ILE A 484 -9.80 19.06 1.73
C ILE A 484 -10.12 18.48 0.33
N ILE A 485 -11.40 18.48 -0.07
CA ILE A 485 -11.81 18.11 -1.43
C ILE A 485 -11.33 19.16 -2.44
N ASP A 486 -11.35 20.45 -2.13
CA ASP A 486 -10.80 21.48 -3.03
C ASP A 486 -9.29 21.29 -3.28
N VAL A 487 -8.57 20.80 -2.27
CA VAL A 487 -7.14 20.44 -2.40
C VAL A 487 -6.97 19.16 -3.23
N TYR A 488 -7.85 18.18 -3.04
CA TYR A 488 -7.78 16.85 -3.67
C TYR A 488 -9.07 16.51 -4.45
N PRO A 489 -9.40 17.25 -5.53
CA PRO A 489 -10.73 17.20 -6.15
C PRO A 489 -11.05 15.86 -6.83
N ARG A 490 -10.01 15.08 -7.15
CA ARG A 490 -10.12 13.77 -7.81
C ARG A 490 -9.82 12.61 -6.88
N GLU A 491 -9.85 12.82 -5.57
CA GLU A 491 -9.52 11.77 -4.61
C GLU A 491 -10.76 11.07 -4.06
N PHE A 492 -10.87 9.77 -4.36
CA PHE A 492 -11.95 8.90 -3.88
C PHE A 492 -12.23 9.04 -2.37
N THR A 493 -11.18 9.02 -1.54
CA THR A 493 -11.29 8.89 -0.07
C THR A 493 -12.12 9.99 0.57
N PHE A 494 -11.84 11.25 0.19
CA PHE A 494 -12.52 12.39 0.79
C PHE A 494 -13.97 12.50 0.33
N HIS A 495 -14.22 12.25 -0.96
CA HIS A 495 -15.58 12.18 -1.50
C HIS A 495 -16.39 11.06 -0.82
N TYR A 496 -15.82 9.87 -0.65
CA TYR A 496 -16.48 8.72 -0.05
C TYR A 496 -16.82 8.95 1.44
N ASN A 497 -15.86 9.48 2.21
CA ASN A 497 -16.07 9.74 3.62
C ASN A 497 -17.07 10.87 3.85
N TYR A 498 -16.98 11.95 3.07
CA TYR A 498 -17.92 13.06 3.20
C TYR A 498 -19.35 12.64 2.82
N ALA A 499 -19.51 11.89 1.72
CA ALA A 499 -20.78 11.30 1.34
C ALA A 499 -21.36 10.41 2.44
N SER A 500 -20.52 9.64 3.14
CA SER A 500 -20.95 8.80 4.27
C SER A 500 -21.45 9.63 5.45
N VAL A 501 -20.77 10.72 5.79
CA VAL A 501 -21.22 11.66 6.84
C VAL A 501 -22.54 12.33 6.46
N LEU A 502 -22.68 12.79 5.21
CA LEU A 502 -23.93 13.40 4.72
C LEU A 502 -25.09 12.40 4.71
N LYS A 503 -24.81 11.13 4.40
CA LYS A 503 -25.77 10.03 4.49
C LYS A 503 -26.27 9.82 5.92
N ASP A 504 -25.37 9.83 6.91
CA ASP A 504 -25.75 9.72 8.33
C ASP A 504 -26.61 10.91 8.80
N LEU A 505 -26.34 12.09 8.24
CA LEU A 505 -27.16 13.31 8.43
C LEU A 505 -28.47 13.29 7.63
N LYS A 506 -28.71 12.26 6.80
CA LYS A 506 -29.85 12.12 5.89
C LYS A 506 -29.95 13.25 4.85
N ASP A 507 -28.82 13.87 4.52
CA ASP A 507 -28.71 14.91 3.49
C ASP A 507 -28.48 14.22 2.13
N TRP A 508 -29.54 13.57 1.63
CA TRP A 508 -29.43 12.58 0.56
C TRP A 508 -28.97 13.16 -0.80
N ASP A 509 -29.35 14.40 -1.11
CA ASP A 509 -28.96 15.05 -2.37
C ASP A 509 -27.47 15.34 -2.40
N GLU A 510 -26.95 15.97 -1.35
CA GLU A 510 -25.52 16.27 -1.26
C GLU A 510 -24.70 14.99 -1.07
N ALA A 511 -25.20 14.03 -0.29
CA ALA A 511 -24.56 12.71 -0.14
C ALA A 511 -24.42 12.01 -1.50
N LEU A 512 -25.45 12.04 -2.34
CA LEU A 512 -25.42 11.40 -3.66
C LEU A 512 -24.39 12.06 -4.58
N LYS A 513 -24.30 13.39 -4.59
CA LYS A 513 -23.30 14.14 -5.37
C LYS A 513 -21.87 13.70 -5.02
N TYR A 514 -21.51 13.68 -3.74
CA TYR A 514 -20.18 13.24 -3.32
C TYR A 514 -19.98 11.73 -3.51
N ALA A 515 -21.00 10.89 -3.34
CA ALA A 515 -20.90 9.45 -3.62
C ALA A 515 -20.64 9.17 -5.10
N GLN A 516 -21.25 9.94 -6.02
CA GLN A 516 -21.01 9.83 -7.46
C GLN A 516 -19.59 10.28 -7.83
N ASN A 517 -19.07 11.33 -7.19
CA ASN A 517 -17.66 11.72 -7.34
C ASN A 517 -16.73 10.61 -6.83
N ALA A 518 -17.03 10.04 -5.66
CA ALA A 518 -16.27 8.89 -5.14
C ALA A 518 -16.28 7.74 -6.15
N LEU A 519 -17.43 7.39 -6.73
CA LEU A 519 -17.52 6.37 -7.76
C LEU A 519 -16.67 6.69 -8.99
N THR A 520 -16.69 7.94 -9.44
CA THR A 520 -15.92 8.42 -10.61
C THR A 520 -14.41 8.26 -10.40
N TYR A 521 -13.92 8.53 -9.20
CA TYR A 521 -12.48 8.52 -8.88
C TYR A 521 -11.99 7.24 -8.21
N SER A 522 -12.89 6.28 -7.98
CA SER A 522 -12.55 4.98 -7.39
C SER A 522 -11.97 4.00 -8.42
N TYR A 523 -11.20 3.03 -7.93
CA TYR A 523 -10.65 1.92 -8.70
C TYR A 523 -10.55 0.67 -7.82
N GLY A 524 -10.33 -0.50 -8.44
CA GLY A 524 -10.20 -1.78 -7.74
C GLY A 524 -11.36 -2.05 -6.78
N ASP A 525 -11.04 -2.53 -5.57
CA ASP A 525 -12.05 -2.82 -4.54
C ASP A 525 -12.83 -1.56 -4.07
N ASN A 526 -12.26 -0.36 -4.18
CA ASN A 526 -12.97 0.88 -3.83
C ASN A 526 -14.11 1.19 -4.78
N GLN A 527 -14.03 0.73 -6.04
CA GLN A 527 -15.14 0.90 -6.98
C GLN A 527 -16.38 0.13 -6.51
N LEU A 528 -16.19 -1.08 -5.96
CA LEU A 528 -17.28 -1.86 -5.36
C LEU A 528 -17.89 -1.15 -4.14
N ARG A 529 -17.04 -0.53 -3.31
CA ARG A 529 -17.49 0.27 -2.16
C ARG A 529 -18.28 1.50 -2.58
N ALA A 530 -17.81 2.22 -3.60
CA ALA A 530 -18.50 3.40 -4.12
C ALA A 530 -19.85 3.03 -4.77
N ILE A 531 -19.90 1.92 -5.52
CA ILE A 531 -21.15 1.37 -6.07
C ILE A 531 -22.15 1.08 -4.94
N TYR A 532 -21.69 0.43 -3.86
CA TYR A 532 -22.54 0.16 -2.70
C TYR A 532 -23.10 1.46 -2.11
N LEU A 533 -22.25 2.46 -1.87
CA LEU A 533 -22.66 3.72 -1.25
C LEU A 533 -23.67 4.49 -2.12
N VAL A 534 -23.40 4.64 -3.42
CA VAL A 534 -24.33 5.29 -4.36
C VAL A 534 -25.66 4.54 -4.40
N SER A 535 -25.62 3.22 -4.55
CA SER A 535 -26.84 2.42 -4.63
C SER A 535 -27.64 2.43 -3.33
N GLU A 536 -26.99 2.45 -2.17
CA GLU A 536 -27.65 2.58 -0.88
C GLU A 536 -28.33 3.94 -0.73
N ILE A 537 -27.66 5.04 -1.09
CA ILE A 537 -28.23 6.38 -1.03
C ILE A 537 -29.45 6.50 -1.96
N GLU A 538 -29.32 6.04 -3.20
CA GLU A 538 -30.43 6.03 -4.17
C GLU A 538 -31.62 5.20 -3.69
N ALA A 539 -31.37 4.02 -3.11
CA ALA A 539 -32.42 3.19 -2.52
C ALA A 539 -33.16 3.88 -1.37
N ASN A 540 -32.43 4.58 -0.49
CA ASN A 540 -33.04 5.37 0.59
C ASN A 540 -33.84 6.58 0.05
N LYS A 541 -33.55 7.06 -1.16
CA LYS A 541 -34.35 8.05 -1.88
C LYS A 541 -35.56 7.45 -2.62
N GLY A 542 -35.77 6.13 -2.53
CA GLY A 542 -36.88 5.42 -3.16
C GLY A 542 -36.62 4.94 -4.59
N LEU A 543 -35.40 5.09 -5.11
CA LEU A 543 -35.02 4.55 -6.42
C LEU A 543 -34.76 3.05 -6.31
N LYS A 544 -35.31 2.25 -7.23
CA LYS A 544 -35.07 0.80 -7.28
C LYS A 544 -34.33 0.35 -8.52
N LYS A 545 -34.67 0.90 -9.70
CA LYS A 545 -34.17 0.40 -10.98
C LYS A 545 -32.66 0.62 -11.15
N GLU A 546 -32.23 1.87 -11.06
CA GLU A 546 -30.84 2.30 -11.24
C GLU A 546 -29.87 1.61 -10.27
N PRO A 547 -30.14 1.53 -8.95
CA PRO A 547 -29.24 0.84 -8.03
C PRO A 547 -29.16 -0.67 -8.29
N LEU A 548 -30.28 -1.34 -8.64
CA LEU A 548 -30.29 -2.77 -8.94
C LEU A 548 -29.51 -3.12 -10.22
N GLU A 549 -29.66 -2.31 -11.27
CA GLU A 549 -28.91 -2.46 -12.52
C GLU A 549 -27.41 -2.28 -12.28
N ARG A 550 -27.01 -1.23 -11.54
CA ARG A 550 -25.62 -0.95 -11.20
C ARG A 550 -24.98 -2.09 -10.41
N ILE A 551 -25.66 -2.56 -9.37
CA ILE A 551 -25.17 -3.66 -8.53
C ILE A 551 -25.04 -4.95 -9.36
N SER A 552 -26.05 -5.29 -10.16
CA SER A 552 -26.04 -6.51 -10.97
C SER A 552 -24.89 -6.50 -11.97
N LYS A 553 -24.65 -5.37 -12.64
CA LYS A 553 -23.51 -5.19 -13.55
C LYS A 553 -22.18 -5.35 -12.82
N ALA A 554 -22.04 -4.78 -11.62
CA ALA A 554 -20.81 -4.87 -10.83
C ALA A 554 -20.50 -6.32 -10.44
N ILE A 555 -21.50 -7.06 -9.96
CA ILE A 555 -21.35 -8.47 -9.57
C ILE A 555 -20.95 -9.33 -10.78
N GLN A 556 -21.56 -9.10 -11.94
CA GLN A 556 -21.28 -9.88 -13.16
C GLN A 556 -19.91 -9.61 -13.78
N SER A 557 -19.43 -8.36 -13.70
CA SER A 557 -18.20 -7.93 -14.39
C SER A 557 -16.94 -8.02 -13.53
N THR A 558 -17.07 -8.21 -12.22
CA THR A 558 -15.91 -8.29 -11.32
C THR A 558 -15.24 -9.64 -11.42
N GLU A 559 -13.97 -9.64 -11.82
CA GLU A 559 -13.11 -10.82 -11.72
C GLU A 559 -12.79 -11.12 -10.26
N LEU A 560 -13.04 -12.36 -9.84
CA LEU A 560 -12.78 -12.80 -8.47
C LEU A 560 -11.38 -13.44 -8.35
N PRO A 561 -10.59 -13.05 -7.34
CA PRO A 561 -9.36 -13.75 -6.98
C PRO A 561 -9.63 -15.22 -6.64
N LYS A 562 -8.70 -16.12 -6.95
CA LYS A 562 -8.82 -17.55 -6.61
C LYS A 562 -8.93 -17.79 -5.10
N ASP A 563 -8.23 -16.97 -4.31
CA ASP A 563 -8.22 -17.04 -2.87
C ASP A 563 -9.38 -16.20 -2.30
N GLU A 564 -10.32 -16.88 -1.63
CA GLU A 564 -11.50 -16.27 -1.03
C GLU A 564 -11.17 -15.35 0.16
N ALA A 565 -9.96 -15.43 0.72
CA ALA A 565 -9.50 -14.52 1.76
C ALA A 565 -9.26 -13.09 1.22
N VAL A 566 -9.10 -12.91 -0.09
CA VAL A 566 -8.92 -11.59 -0.70
C VAL A 566 -10.23 -10.79 -0.58
N ARG A 567 -10.11 -9.52 -0.15
CA ARG A 567 -11.25 -8.67 0.24
C ARG A 567 -12.30 -8.43 -0.85
N THR A 568 -11.94 -8.55 -2.12
CA THR A 568 -12.87 -8.45 -3.26
C THR A 568 -14.13 -9.31 -3.06
N HIS A 569 -13.97 -10.54 -2.57
CA HIS A 569 -15.08 -11.44 -2.25
C HIS A 569 -16.07 -10.85 -1.21
N ARG A 570 -15.54 -10.17 -0.20
CA ARG A 570 -16.35 -9.52 0.84
C ARG A 570 -17.20 -8.38 0.28
N TYR A 571 -16.65 -7.59 -0.64
CA TYR A 571 -17.39 -6.47 -1.24
C TYR A 571 -18.46 -6.95 -2.22
N ILE A 572 -18.19 -8.01 -2.99
CA ILE A 572 -19.19 -8.65 -3.84
C ILE A 572 -20.35 -9.22 -3.01
N LYS A 573 -20.05 -9.88 -1.88
CA LYS A 573 -21.09 -10.35 -0.96
C LYS A 573 -21.95 -9.19 -0.44
N ARG A 574 -21.34 -8.09 0.01
CA ARG A 574 -22.09 -6.90 0.49
C ARG A 574 -23.00 -6.30 -0.59
N LEU A 575 -22.55 -6.27 -1.84
CA LEU A 575 -23.37 -5.82 -2.96
C LEU A 575 -24.57 -6.75 -3.19
N ALA A 576 -24.37 -8.06 -3.13
CA ALA A 576 -25.46 -9.04 -3.23
C ALA A 576 -26.48 -8.90 -2.09
N ASP A 577 -26.00 -8.68 -0.85
CA ASP A 577 -26.87 -8.45 0.31
C ASP A 577 -27.70 -7.16 0.15
N LEU A 578 -27.08 -6.07 -0.35
CA LEU A 578 -27.80 -4.82 -0.63
C LEU A 578 -28.81 -4.98 -1.76
N LYS A 579 -28.47 -5.71 -2.82
CA LYS A 579 -29.38 -6.00 -3.93
C LYS A 579 -30.66 -6.64 -3.40
N LYS A 580 -30.51 -7.70 -2.60
CA LYS A 580 -31.64 -8.40 -1.97
C LYS A 580 -32.49 -7.45 -1.14
N LYS A 581 -31.86 -6.59 -0.33
CA LYS A 581 -32.57 -5.58 0.50
C LYS A 581 -33.38 -4.56 -0.32
N ILE A 582 -32.99 -4.27 -1.57
CA ILE A 582 -33.72 -3.33 -2.45
C ILE A 582 -34.87 -4.03 -3.19
N GLU A 583 -34.69 -5.32 -3.48
CA GLU A 583 -35.71 -6.19 -4.09
C GLU A 583 -36.85 -6.46 -3.12
N ASP A 584 -36.52 -6.79 -1.86
CA ASP A 584 -37.46 -6.87 -0.72
C ASP A 584 -38.14 -5.50 -0.46
#